data_AF-A0A2M8X418-F1
#
_entry.id   AF-A0A2M8X418-F1
#
_cell.length_a   1.000
_cell.length_b   1.000
_cell.length_c   1.000
_cell.angle_alpha   90.00
_cell.angle_beta   90.00
_cell.angle_gamma   90.00
#
_symmetry.space_group_name_H-M   'P 1'
#
loop_
_entity.id
_entity.type
_entity.pdbx_description
1 polymer ?
#
loop_
_entity_poly.entity_id
_entity_poly.type
_entity_poly.pdbx_seq_one_letter_code
_entity_poly.pdbx_strand_id
1 'polypeptide(L)'
;MTAQPSSPLPITLTRFHRTRLMQIWRSAGWPCKDGLEIDLLAAGLIAQHSTPEGFETLQLTNDGIRTLALARQRSVRALSAHDRLGQKFAAQLLASGRIVWAELSLRAVIEGPAAPPIPQMTAPHTAPAMAPLWSDEDTPTARAAANLWRMARPDLFSVRNTSVPAYLQPMVHEIKYSRADLLSDLRHDAKRQAYQWLCEECYYVFPAGIAEPEEIPEHFGIWVLHGGLDAGHFELLRPARHTPCTLPFAVWLALCKATPLRSDEDKAQVQLGDAGTPPPGTQAP
;
A
#
# COMPACT_ATOMS: atom_id res chain seq x y z
N MET A 1 -5.71 -10.44 53.20
CA MET A 1 -5.98 -11.64 52.39
C MET A 1 -5.31 -11.44 51.05
N THR A 2 -4.14 -12.04 50.85
CA THR A 2 -3.46 -12.04 49.55
C THR A 2 -4.22 -12.95 48.61
N ALA A 3 -4.98 -12.37 47.67
CA ALA A 3 -5.63 -13.12 46.60
C ALA A 3 -4.56 -13.90 45.83
N GLN A 4 -4.71 -15.23 45.74
CA GLN A 4 -3.86 -16.01 44.85
C GLN A 4 -4.08 -15.51 43.41
N PRO A 5 -3.03 -15.29 42.62
CA PRO A 5 -3.20 -14.94 41.22
C PRO A 5 -3.91 -16.11 40.52
N SER A 6 -5.10 -15.86 40.02
CA SER A 6 -5.85 -16.79 39.19
C SER A 6 -4.99 -17.19 38.00
N SER A 7 -4.82 -18.49 37.77
CA SER A 7 -4.08 -18.98 36.60
C SER A 7 -4.73 -18.48 35.31
N PRO A 8 -3.95 -17.95 34.35
CA PRO A 8 -4.48 -17.43 33.10
C PRO A 8 -5.15 -18.54 32.28
N LEU A 9 -6.28 -18.23 31.65
CA LEU A 9 -6.99 -19.15 30.78
C LEU A 9 -6.33 -19.22 29.39
N PRO A 10 -6.09 -20.41 28.84
CA PRO A 10 -5.56 -20.55 27.49
C PRO A 10 -6.64 -20.19 26.47
N ILE A 11 -6.46 -19.06 25.77
CA ILE A 11 -7.34 -18.62 24.67
C ILE A 11 -6.61 -18.65 23.32
N THR A 12 -7.36 -18.88 22.25
CA THR A 12 -6.83 -18.76 20.88
C THR A 12 -6.95 -17.32 20.40
N LEU A 13 -5.83 -16.61 20.37
CA LEU A 13 -5.80 -15.19 19.96
C LEU A 13 -6.03 -15.00 18.46
N THR A 14 -7.16 -14.39 18.12
CA THR A 14 -7.48 -13.93 16.76
C THR A 14 -6.80 -12.59 16.42
N ARG A 15 -6.94 -12.13 15.15
CA ARG A 15 -6.44 -10.80 14.74
C ARG A 15 -7.04 -9.66 15.57
N PHE A 16 -8.31 -9.79 15.98
CA PHE A 16 -9.02 -8.72 16.69
C PHE A 16 -8.46 -8.52 18.10
N HIS A 17 -8.13 -9.60 18.80
CA HIS A 17 -7.42 -9.55 20.08
C HIS A 17 -6.08 -8.82 19.98
N ARG A 18 -5.31 -9.10 18.91
CA ARG A 18 -4.02 -8.44 18.67
C ARG A 18 -4.18 -6.95 18.36
N THR A 19 -5.18 -6.58 17.56
CA THR A 19 -5.52 -5.18 17.30
C THR A 19 -5.89 -4.47 18.61
N ARG A 20 -6.72 -5.08 19.45
CA ARG A 20 -7.12 -4.51 20.75
C ARG A 20 -5.93 -4.36 21.70
N LEU A 21 -5.05 -5.36 21.82
CA LEU A 21 -3.80 -5.25 22.58
C LEU A 21 -2.93 -4.08 22.09
N MET A 22 -2.78 -3.89 20.77
CA MET A 22 -2.04 -2.76 20.21
C MET A 22 -2.68 -1.41 20.47
N GLN A 23 -4.02 -1.33 20.52
CA GLN A 23 -4.74 -0.10 20.87
C GLN A 23 -4.50 0.27 22.34
N ILE A 24 -4.62 -0.70 23.24
CA ILE A 24 -4.35 -0.49 24.68
C ILE A 24 -2.88 -0.06 24.87
N TRP A 25 -1.92 -0.72 24.21
CA TRP A 25 -0.50 -0.35 24.27
C TRP A 25 -0.19 1.08 23.79
N ARG A 26 -0.93 1.57 22.79
CA ARG A 26 -0.72 2.91 22.20
C ARG A 26 -1.50 4.03 22.89
N SER A 27 -2.34 3.70 23.87
CA SER A 27 -3.23 4.65 24.53
C SER A 27 -3.03 4.61 26.04
N ALA A 28 -3.74 5.49 26.76
CA ALA A 28 -3.79 5.46 28.22
C ALA A 28 -4.56 4.25 28.80
N GLY A 29 -5.06 3.33 27.95
CA GLY A 29 -5.67 2.09 28.39
C GLY A 29 -7.13 2.20 28.84
N TRP A 30 -7.92 3.13 28.30
CA TRP A 30 -9.32 3.29 28.71
C TRP A 30 -10.16 2.02 28.42
N PRO A 31 -10.85 1.43 29.43
CA PRO A 31 -11.63 0.21 29.25
C PRO A 31 -12.87 0.45 28.37
N CYS A 32 -13.07 -0.41 27.37
CA CYS A 32 -14.30 -0.46 26.58
C CYS A 32 -15.32 -1.46 27.15
N LYS A 33 -14.89 -2.34 28.08
CA LYS A 33 -15.69 -3.40 28.72
C LYS A 33 -16.39 -4.31 27.70
N ASP A 34 -15.68 -4.71 26.65
CA ASP A 34 -16.17 -5.60 25.60
C ASP A 34 -15.71 -7.06 25.78
N GLY A 35 -16.20 -7.95 24.90
CA GLY A 35 -15.82 -9.36 24.94
C GLY A 35 -14.33 -9.62 24.71
N LEU A 36 -13.65 -8.79 23.90
CA LEU A 36 -12.21 -8.92 23.66
C LEU A 36 -11.41 -8.62 24.92
N GLU A 37 -11.81 -7.60 25.70
CA GLU A 37 -11.17 -7.27 26.97
C GLU A 37 -11.38 -8.36 28.02
N ILE A 38 -12.56 -8.97 28.07
CA ILE A 38 -12.83 -10.13 28.94
C ILE A 38 -11.85 -11.25 28.62
N ASP A 39 -11.73 -11.61 27.34
CA ASP A 39 -10.83 -12.68 26.90
C ASP A 39 -9.37 -12.34 27.23
N LEU A 40 -8.92 -11.11 26.95
CA LEU A 40 -7.55 -10.67 27.22
C LEU A 40 -7.22 -10.60 28.72
N LEU A 41 -8.17 -10.18 29.57
CA LEU A 41 -8.05 -10.17 31.04
C LEU A 41 -7.99 -11.61 31.57
N ALA A 42 -8.88 -12.48 31.11
CA ALA A 42 -8.92 -13.87 31.51
C ALA A 42 -7.66 -14.64 31.10
N ALA A 43 -7.06 -14.27 29.97
CA ALA A 43 -5.77 -14.80 29.50
C ALA A 43 -4.55 -14.17 30.17
N GLY A 44 -4.73 -13.19 31.07
CA GLY A 44 -3.64 -12.51 31.77
C GLY A 44 -2.74 -11.66 30.86
N LEU A 45 -3.21 -11.26 29.68
CA LEU A 45 -2.44 -10.44 28.73
C LEU A 45 -2.56 -8.95 29.01
N ILE A 46 -3.63 -8.55 29.69
CA ILE A 46 -3.85 -7.21 30.22
C ILE A 46 -4.26 -7.30 31.69
N ALA A 47 -4.05 -6.23 32.44
CA ALA A 47 -4.45 -6.11 33.83
C ALA A 47 -5.16 -4.77 34.05
N GLN A 48 -6.11 -4.76 34.98
CA GLN A 48 -6.75 -3.53 35.44
C GLN A 48 -5.85 -2.82 36.45
N HIS A 49 -5.75 -1.50 36.31
CA HIS A 49 -5.02 -0.62 37.19
C HIS A 49 -5.89 0.56 37.59
N SER A 50 -6.03 0.80 38.89
CA SER A 50 -6.75 1.96 39.42
C SER A 50 -5.77 3.12 39.58
N THR A 51 -6.10 4.27 38.98
CA THR A 51 -5.32 5.48 39.20
C THR A 51 -5.61 6.07 40.59
N PRO A 52 -4.72 6.90 41.15
CA PRO A 52 -4.96 7.59 42.41
C PRO A 52 -6.22 8.47 42.39
N GLU A 53 -6.62 8.97 41.21
CA GLU A 53 -7.86 9.74 41.02
C GLU A 53 -9.12 8.86 40.96
N GLY A 54 -8.99 7.54 41.04
CA GLY A 54 -10.10 6.59 41.12
C GLY A 54 -10.58 6.03 39.77
N PHE A 55 -9.87 6.28 38.67
CA PHE A 55 -10.25 5.76 37.36
C PHE A 55 -9.65 4.37 37.10
N GLU A 56 -10.39 3.51 36.41
CA GLU A 56 -9.90 2.20 35.95
C GLU A 56 -9.24 2.34 34.58
N THR A 57 -8.02 1.84 34.45
CA THR A 57 -7.28 1.73 33.17
C THR A 57 -6.82 0.29 32.96
N LEU A 58 -6.53 -0.06 31.71
CA LEU A 58 -6.00 -1.34 31.28
C LEU A 58 -4.56 -1.16 30.85
N GLN A 59 -3.66 -1.96 31.41
CA GLN A 59 -2.26 -2.02 30.99
C GLN A 59 -1.91 -3.41 30.52
N LEU A 60 -0.98 -3.50 29.56
CA LEU A 60 -0.46 -4.79 29.14
C LEU A 60 0.40 -5.39 30.24
N THR A 61 0.21 -6.68 30.47
CA THR A 61 1.15 -7.45 31.30
C THR A 61 2.42 -7.75 30.50
N ASN A 62 3.46 -8.25 31.17
CA ASN A 62 4.67 -8.73 30.51
C ASN A 62 4.37 -9.82 29.45
N ASP A 63 3.36 -10.66 29.70
CA ASP A 63 2.92 -11.68 28.74
C ASP A 63 2.15 -11.09 27.56
N GLY A 64 1.36 -10.03 27.80
CA GLY A 64 0.77 -9.21 26.73
C GLY A 64 1.82 -8.58 25.82
N ILE A 65 2.84 -7.96 26.41
CA ILE A 65 3.98 -7.36 25.67
C ILE A 65 4.73 -8.45 24.89
N ARG A 66 5.04 -9.58 25.53
CA ARG A 66 5.72 -10.71 24.87
C ARG A 66 4.90 -11.25 23.71
N THR A 67 3.59 -11.35 23.87
CA THR A 67 2.66 -11.80 22.82
C THR A 67 2.67 -10.86 21.63
N LEU A 68 2.62 -9.54 21.87
CA LEU A 68 2.76 -8.54 20.81
C LEU A 68 4.13 -8.61 20.14
N ALA A 69 5.21 -8.76 20.90
CA ALA A 69 6.57 -8.88 20.38
C ALA A 69 6.74 -10.12 19.50
N LEU A 70 6.24 -11.29 19.93
CA LEU A 70 6.26 -12.53 19.15
C LEU A 70 5.41 -12.42 17.88
N ALA A 71 4.23 -11.80 17.97
CA ALA A 71 3.40 -11.53 16.81
C ALA A 71 4.13 -10.64 15.80
N ARG A 72 4.77 -9.56 16.27
CA ARG A 72 5.58 -8.67 15.44
C ARG A 72 6.79 -9.39 14.83
N GLN A 73 7.53 -10.18 15.60
CA GLN A 73 8.66 -10.96 15.11
C GLN A 73 8.24 -11.99 14.06
N ARG A 74 7.09 -12.67 14.25
CA ARG A 74 6.54 -13.58 13.25
C ARG A 74 6.16 -12.84 11.97
N SER A 75 5.52 -11.67 12.06
CA SER A 75 5.22 -10.85 10.89
C SER A 75 6.47 -10.35 10.16
N VAL A 76 7.52 -9.96 10.90
CA VAL A 76 8.81 -9.56 10.33
C VAL A 76 9.55 -10.75 9.69
N ARG A 77 9.54 -11.92 10.33
CA ARG A 77 10.13 -13.16 9.77
C ARG A 77 9.31 -13.73 8.61
N ALA A 78 8.03 -13.41 8.55
CA ALA A 78 7.12 -13.79 7.47
C ALA A 78 7.11 -12.79 6.31
N LEU A 79 7.89 -11.70 6.38
CA LEU A 79 8.03 -10.81 5.25
C LEU A 79 8.72 -11.58 4.12
N SER A 80 8.01 -11.75 3.00
CA SER A 80 8.53 -12.53 1.88
C SER A 80 9.77 -11.86 1.29
N ALA A 81 10.57 -12.61 0.55
CA ALA A 81 11.73 -12.04 -0.14
C ALA A 81 11.30 -10.94 -1.15
N HIS A 82 10.10 -11.08 -1.74
CA HIS A 82 9.45 -10.04 -2.54
C HIS A 82 9.18 -8.79 -1.69
N ASP A 83 8.53 -8.93 -0.52
CA ASP A 83 8.21 -7.77 0.32
C ASP A 83 9.48 -7.03 0.79
N ARG A 84 10.53 -7.78 1.13
CA ARG A 84 11.83 -7.20 1.52
C ARG A 84 12.48 -6.45 0.37
N LEU A 85 12.40 -6.98 -0.85
CA LEU A 85 12.89 -6.30 -2.05
C LEU A 85 12.12 -5.01 -2.31
N GLY A 86 10.78 -5.07 -2.22
CA GLY A 86 9.91 -3.90 -2.36
C GLY A 86 10.21 -2.82 -1.32
N GLN A 87 10.39 -3.19 -0.04
CA GLN A 87 10.78 -2.25 1.00
C GLN A 87 12.13 -1.58 0.74
N LYS A 88 13.13 -2.37 0.31
CA LYS A 88 14.46 -1.84 -0.02
C LYS A 88 14.39 -0.85 -1.18
N PHE A 89 13.63 -1.17 -2.23
CA PHE A 89 13.48 -0.28 -3.38
C PHE A 89 12.65 0.96 -3.04
N ALA A 90 11.60 0.83 -2.22
CA ALA A 90 10.85 1.96 -1.70
C ALA A 90 11.74 2.93 -0.91
N ALA A 91 12.68 2.42 -0.11
CA ALA A 91 13.65 3.26 0.60
C ALA A 91 14.54 4.07 -0.38
N GLN A 92 14.96 3.47 -1.49
CA GLN A 92 15.69 4.20 -2.55
C GLN A 92 14.84 5.31 -3.18
N LEU A 93 13.56 5.04 -3.47
CA LEU A 93 12.65 6.06 -4.02
C LEU A 93 12.43 7.21 -3.04
N LEU A 94 12.22 6.91 -1.74
CA LEU A 94 12.09 7.91 -0.69
C LEU A 94 13.37 8.75 -0.57
N ALA A 95 14.55 8.12 -0.57
CA ALA A 95 15.84 8.81 -0.53
C ALA A 95 16.06 9.73 -1.74
N SER A 96 15.44 9.43 -2.89
CA SER A 96 15.43 10.31 -4.07
C SER A 96 14.43 11.47 -3.98
N GLY A 97 13.74 11.64 -2.85
CA GLY A 97 12.78 12.73 -2.60
C GLY A 97 11.37 12.48 -3.16
N ARG A 98 11.04 11.24 -3.50
CA ARG A 98 9.71 10.87 -4.03
C ARG A 98 8.74 10.51 -2.91
N ILE A 99 7.45 10.73 -3.17
CA ILE A 99 6.37 10.22 -2.32
C ILE A 99 5.99 8.84 -2.85
N VAL A 100 5.93 7.84 -1.99
CA VAL A 100 5.78 6.43 -2.37
C VAL A 100 4.58 5.82 -1.64
N TRP A 101 3.78 5.04 -2.35
CA TRP A 101 2.73 4.18 -1.80
C TRP A 101 3.02 2.74 -2.19
N ALA A 102 2.83 1.80 -1.26
CA ALA A 102 2.89 0.37 -1.56
C ALA A 102 1.48 -0.17 -1.75
N GLU A 103 1.33 -1.16 -2.66
CA GLU A 103 0.12 -1.97 -2.79
C GLU A 103 -1.16 -1.15 -3.04
N LEU A 104 -1.05 -0.04 -3.77
CA LEU A 104 -2.12 0.94 -3.93
C LEU A 104 -3.16 0.46 -4.93
N SER A 105 -4.41 0.27 -4.50
CA SER A 105 -5.52 -0.07 -5.40
C SER A 105 -5.97 1.16 -6.22
N LEU A 106 -5.70 1.14 -7.52
CA LEU A 106 -6.02 2.20 -8.48
C LEU A 106 -6.96 1.69 -9.57
N ARG A 107 -7.90 2.54 -10.00
CA ARG A 107 -8.71 2.23 -11.18
C ARG A 107 -7.99 2.72 -12.42
N ALA A 108 -7.80 1.81 -13.38
CA ALA A 108 -7.20 2.09 -14.68
C ALA A 108 -8.19 1.80 -15.80
N VAL A 109 -8.07 2.55 -16.90
CA VAL A 109 -8.75 2.21 -18.16
C VAL A 109 -7.79 1.37 -19.00
N ILE A 110 -8.29 0.28 -19.53
CA ILE A 110 -7.59 -0.53 -20.55
C ILE A 110 -8.45 -0.59 -21.81
N GLU A 111 -7.80 -0.83 -22.95
CA GLU A 111 -8.53 -1.07 -24.20
C GLU A 111 -9.35 -2.37 -24.06
N GLY A 112 -10.65 -2.27 -24.34
CA GLY A 112 -11.53 -3.42 -24.40
C GLY A 112 -11.20 -4.31 -25.60
N PRO A 113 -11.59 -5.60 -25.60
CA PRO A 113 -11.48 -6.44 -26.78
C PRO A 113 -12.25 -5.78 -27.94
N ALA A 114 -11.59 -5.66 -29.10
CA ALA A 114 -12.23 -5.12 -30.30
C ALA A 114 -13.57 -5.85 -30.53
N ALA A 115 -14.67 -5.08 -30.60
CA ALA A 115 -15.96 -5.66 -30.92
C ALA A 115 -15.86 -6.40 -32.26
N PRO A 116 -16.42 -7.62 -32.40
CA PRO A 116 -16.47 -8.28 -33.70
C PRO A 116 -17.18 -7.35 -34.69
N PRO A 117 -16.73 -7.27 -35.95
CA PRO A 117 -17.38 -6.44 -36.95
C PRO A 117 -18.84 -6.86 -37.05
N ILE A 118 -19.74 -5.95 -36.67
CA ILE A 118 -21.18 -6.15 -36.80
C ILE A 118 -21.44 -6.31 -38.30
N PRO A 119 -22.07 -7.40 -38.78
CA PRO A 119 -22.42 -7.53 -40.18
C PRO A 119 -23.28 -6.33 -40.58
N GLN A 120 -22.79 -5.53 -41.53
CA GLN A 120 -23.54 -4.42 -42.08
C GLN A 120 -24.73 -4.97 -42.85
N MET A 121 -25.88 -5.09 -42.19
CA MET A 121 -27.14 -5.35 -42.86
C MET A 121 -27.52 -4.06 -43.60
N THR A 122 -27.33 -4.07 -44.92
CA THR A 122 -27.80 -3.01 -45.82
C THR A 122 -29.32 -2.95 -45.78
N ALA A 123 -29.88 -2.00 -45.03
CA ALA A 123 -31.28 -1.63 -45.13
C ALA A 123 -31.47 -0.68 -46.34
N PRO A 124 -32.47 -0.90 -47.22
CA PRO A 124 -32.74 0.02 -48.31
C PRO A 124 -33.36 1.33 -47.77
N HIS A 125 -32.83 2.46 -48.24
CA HIS A 125 -33.35 3.82 -48.00
C HIS A 125 -34.82 3.92 -48.47
N THR A 126 -35.74 4.58 -47.76
CA THR A 126 -35.98 6.03 -47.94
C THR A 126 -37.01 6.57 -46.94
N ALA A 127 -36.60 7.54 -46.12
CA ALA A 127 -37.41 8.62 -45.56
C ALA A 127 -36.44 9.72 -45.09
N PRO A 128 -36.73 11.03 -45.23
CA PRO A 128 -35.84 12.06 -44.72
C PRO A 128 -35.95 12.06 -43.20
N ALA A 129 -35.00 11.40 -42.53
CA ALA A 129 -34.85 11.51 -41.10
C ALA A 129 -34.44 12.95 -40.80
N MET A 130 -35.27 13.67 -40.04
CA MET A 130 -34.82 14.89 -39.37
C MET A 130 -33.53 14.56 -38.62
N ALA A 131 -32.47 15.31 -38.87
CA ALA A 131 -31.24 15.19 -38.10
C ALA A 131 -31.61 15.35 -36.62
N PRO A 132 -31.28 14.39 -35.74
CA PRO A 132 -31.49 14.57 -34.32
C PRO A 132 -30.71 15.81 -33.89
N LEU A 133 -31.34 16.66 -33.09
CA LEU A 133 -30.78 17.94 -32.61
C LEU A 133 -29.55 17.73 -31.69
N TRP A 134 -29.15 16.47 -31.46
CA TRP A 134 -28.08 16.03 -30.57
C TRP A 134 -27.30 14.97 -31.33
N SER A 135 -26.03 15.26 -31.65
CA SER A 135 -25.10 14.31 -32.23
C SER A 135 -24.78 13.21 -31.22
N ASP A 136 -25.08 11.95 -31.54
CA ASP A 136 -24.70 10.77 -30.76
C ASP A 136 -23.17 10.52 -30.69
N GLU A 137 -22.35 11.41 -31.28
CA GLU A 137 -20.88 11.32 -31.22
C GLU A 137 -20.30 11.61 -29.82
N ASP A 138 -21.09 12.21 -28.91
CA ASP A 138 -20.67 12.55 -27.55
C ASP A 138 -21.51 11.88 -26.43
N THR A 139 -22.20 10.77 -26.74
CA THR A 139 -22.95 10.03 -25.71
C THR A 139 -21.97 9.20 -24.85
N PRO A 140 -22.02 9.25 -23.50
CA PRO A 140 -21.11 8.49 -22.61
C PRO A 140 -21.06 6.99 -22.91
N THR A 141 -22.15 6.46 -23.47
CA THR A 141 -22.35 5.07 -23.87
C THR A 141 -21.45 4.66 -25.04
N ALA A 142 -21.14 5.56 -25.98
CA ALA A 142 -20.24 5.29 -27.11
C ALA A 142 -18.76 5.22 -26.68
N ARG A 143 -18.34 6.08 -25.74
CA ARG A 143 -16.99 6.01 -25.11
C ARG A 143 -16.81 4.82 -24.18
N ALA A 144 -17.90 4.27 -23.64
CA ALA A 144 -17.88 3.12 -22.74
C ALA A 144 -17.66 1.78 -23.46
N ALA A 145 -17.96 1.68 -24.76
CA ALA A 145 -17.85 0.42 -25.51
C ALA A 145 -16.40 -0.01 -25.80
N ALA A 146 -15.43 0.91 -25.75
CA ALA A 146 -14.01 0.63 -26.03
C ALA A 146 -13.10 0.62 -24.77
N ASN A 147 -13.60 1.08 -23.62
CA ASN A 147 -12.80 1.34 -22.42
C ASN A 147 -13.26 0.44 -21.27
N LEU A 148 -12.46 -0.57 -20.93
CA LEU A 148 -12.74 -1.45 -19.79
C LEU A 148 -12.06 -0.91 -18.53
N TRP A 149 -12.83 -0.67 -17.48
CA TRP A 149 -12.28 -0.31 -16.18
C TRP A 149 -11.73 -1.55 -15.46
N ARG A 150 -10.48 -1.46 -15.01
CA ARG A 150 -9.80 -2.51 -14.27
C ARG A 150 -9.23 -1.97 -12.97
N MET A 151 -9.27 -2.80 -11.93
CA MET A 151 -8.52 -2.53 -10.70
C MET A 151 -7.06 -2.96 -10.91
N ALA A 152 -6.16 -2.01 -10.79
CA ALA A 152 -4.72 -2.19 -10.83
C ALA A 152 -4.17 -2.02 -9.40
N ARG A 153 -3.15 -2.79 -9.06
CA ARG A 153 -2.51 -2.74 -7.74
C ARG A 153 -1.00 -2.87 -7.91
N PRO A 154 -0.32 -1.80 -8.33
CA PRO A 154 1.15 -1.81 -8.43
C PRO A 154 1.78 -2.06 -7.06
N ASP A 155 2.88 -2.81 -7.05
CA ASP A 155 3.63 -3.11 -5.83
C ASP A 155 4.13 -1.79 -5.19
N LEU A 156 4.69 -0.89 -6.01
CA LEU A 156 5.03 0.49 -5.62
C LEU A 156 4.54 1.50 -6.65
N PHE A 157 3.82 2.51 -6.17
CA PHE A 157 3.45 3.71 -6.94
C PHE A 157 4.18 4.91 -6.35
N SER A 158 4.79 5.76 -7.17
CA SER A 158 5.50 6.94 -6.66
C SER A 158 5.35 8.17 -7.54
N VAL A 159 5.40 9.34 -6.90
CA VAL A 159 5.38 10.64 -7.57
C VAL A 159 6.51 11.52 -7.05
N ARG A 160 6.92 12.52 -7.83
CA ARG A 160 7.79 13.58 -7.33
C ARG A 160 7.07 14.41 -6.28
N ASN A 161 7.81 14.84 -5.26
CA ASN A 161 7.33 15.83 -4.31
C ASN A 161 7.40 17.23 -4.97
N THR A 162 6.26 17.72 -5.47
CA THR A 162 6.15 18.98 -6.21
C THR A 162 4.82 19.66 -5.92
N SER A 163 4.78 20.99 -6.02
CA SER A 163 3.56 21.79 -5.95
C SER A 163 2.87 21.99 -7.31
N VAL A 164 3.53 21.61 -8.41
CA VAL A 164 3.02 21.76 -9.77
C VAL A 164 2.54 20.41 -10.30
N PRO A 165 1.23 20.24 -10.60
CA PRO A 165 0.68 18.96 -11.04
C PRO A 165 1.34 18.37 -12.29
N ALA A 166 1.78 19.21 -13.23
CA ALA A 166 2.45 18.78 -14.46
C ALA A 166 3.85 18.18 -14.24
N TYR A 167 4.45 18.34 -13.05
CA TYR A 167 5.78 17.83 -12.73
C TYR A 167 5.74 16.58 -11.84
N LEU A 168 4.55 16.00 -11.67
CA LEU A 168 4.31 14.93 -10.72
C LEU A 168 5.08 13.65 -11.07
N GLN A 169 5.31 13.41 -12.36
CA GLN A 169 6.01 12.23 -12.88
C GLN A 169 5.60 10.92 -12.22
N PRO A 170 4.34 10.49 -12.32
CA PRO A 170 3.90 9.23 -11.73
C PRO A 170 4.70 8.04 -12.28
N MET A 171 5.13 7.14 -11.41
CA MET A 171 5.91 5.95 -11.75
C MET A 171 5.35 4.71 -11.05
N VAL A 172 5.31 3.59 -11.79
CA VAL A 172 5.00 2.26 -11.27
C VAL A 172 6.28 1.43 -11.21
N HIS A 173 6.50 0.73 -10.10
CA HIS A 173 7.57 -0.25 -9.97
C HIS A 173 6.97 -1.58 -9.53
N GLU A 174 7.04 -2.56 -10.41
CA GLU A 174 6.58 -3.92 -10.18
C GLU A 174 7.77 -4.79 -9.73
N ILE A 175 7.66 -5.36 -8.53
CA ILE A 175 8.70 -6.14 -7.86
C ILE A 175 8.54 -7.61 -8.25
N LYS A 176 9.63 -8.26 -8.66
CA LYS A 176 9.66 -9.69 -8.99
C LYS A 176 10.89 -10.34 -8.39
N TYR A 177 10.72 -11.16 -7.35
CA TYR A 177 11.87 -11.81 -6.70
C TYR A 177 12.34 -13.07 -7.44
N SER A 178 11.47 -13.71 -8.23
CA SER A 178 11.78 -14.96 -8.92
C SER A 178 11.48 -14.87 -10.42
N ARG A 179 12.20 -15.67 -11.21
CA ARG A 179 11.98 -15.77 -12.65
C ARG A 179 10.58 -16.27 -13.01
N ALA A 180 10.04 -17.20 -12.23
CA ALA A 180 8.68 -17.70 -12.45
C ALA A 180 7.61 -16.61 -12.25
N ASP A 181 7.76 -15.80 -11.20
CA ASP A 181 6.88 -14.66 -10.91
C ASP A 181 6.96 -13.61 -12.03
N LEU A 182 8.18 -13.25 -12.46
CA LEU A 182 8.40 -12.32 -13.58
C LEU A 182 7.76 -12.81 -14.88
N LEU A 183 8.03 -14.05 -15.29
CA LEU A 183 7.48 -14.61 -16.53
C LEU A 183 5.95 -14.76 -16.46
N SER A 184 5.40 -15.05 -15.28
CA SER A 184 3.95 -15.06 -15.08
C SER A 184 3.37 -13.67 -15.35
N ASP A 185 3.98 -12.63 -14.80
CA ASP A 185 3.52 -11.25 -14.97
C ASP A 185 3.59 -10.77 -16.43
N LEU A 186 4.68 -11.10 -17.12
CA LEU A 186 4.90 -10.76 -18.53
C LEU A 186 3.89 -11.39 -19.49
N ARG A 187 3.11 -12.40 -19.06
CA ARG A 187 2.01 -12.97 -19.86
C ARG A 187 0.70 -12.18 -19.76
N HIS A 188 0.58 -11.24 -18.82
CA HIS A 188 -0.69 -10.55 -18.52
C HIS A 188 -0.78 -9.17 -19.18
N ASP A 189 -1.15 -9.11 -20.47
CA ASP A 189 -1.17 -7.87 -21.26
C ASP A 189 -2.07 -6.78 -20.67
N ALA A 190 -3.26 -7.15 -20.21
CA ALA A 190 -4.21 -6.22 -19.60
C ALA A 190 -3.72 -5.63 -18.26
N LYS A 191 -2.83 -6.33 -17.54
CA LYS A 191 -2.19 -5.77 -16.33
C LYS A 191 -1.21 -4.67 -16.72
N ARG A 192 -0.42 -4.94 -17.77
CA ARG A 192 0.61 -4.03 -18.29
C ARG A 192 0.01 -2.75 -18.88
N GLN A 193 -1.06 -2.87 -19.65
CA GLN A 193 -1.81 -1.71 -20.15
C GLN A 193 -2.34 -0.84 -19.00
N ALA A 194 -2.88 -1.45 -17.95
CA ALA A 194 -3.38 -0.72 -16.79
C ALA A 194 -2.29 0.11 -16.10
N TYR A 195 -1.07 -0.43 -16.01
CA TYR A 195 0.07 0.30 -15.44
C TYR A 195 0.56 1.41 -16.35
N GLN A 196 0.67 1.17 -17.66
CA GLN A 196 1.02 2.20 -18.64
C GLN A 196 0.04 3.37 -18.65
N TRP A 197 -1.25 3.12 -18.40
CA TRP A 197 -2.24 4.19 -18.26
C TRP A 197 -2.07 5.02 -16.98
N LEU A 198 -1.55 4.43 -15.91
CA LEU A 198 -1.43 5.04 -14.58
C LEU A 198 -0.14 5.84 -14.35
N CYS A 199 0.86 5.72 -15.22
CA CYS A 199 2.18 6.29 -14.97
C CYS A 199 2.87 6.77 -16.24
N GLU A 200 3.85 7.65 -16.06
CA GLU A 200 4.72 8.08 -17.15
C GLU A 200 5.80 7.05 -17.48
N GLU A 201 6.22 6.30 -16.47
CA GLU A 201 7.28 5.32 -16.55
C GLU A 201 6.95 4.10 -15.67
N CYS A 202 7.06 2.91 -16.25
CA CYS A 202 6.82 1.64 -15.57
C CYS A 202 8.10 0.81 -15.55
N TYR A 203 8.46 0.31 -14.38
CA TYR A 203 9.70 -0.43 -14.14
C TYR A 203 9.43 -1.83 -13.60
N TYR A 204 10.24 -2.80 -14.02
CA TYR A 204 10.42 -4.06 -13.31
C TYR A 204 11.65 -3.97 -12.40
N VAL A 205 11.53 -4.49 -11.18
CA VAL A 205 12.61 -4.52 -10.18
C VAL A 205 12.82 -5.95 -9.71
N PHE A 206 14.03 -6.48 -9.90
CA PHE A 206 14.35 -7.87 -9.55
C PHE A 206 15.82 -8.08 -9.15
N PRO A 207 16.18 -9.17 -8.45
CA PRO A 207 17.57 -9.52 -8.19
C PRO A 207 18.39 -9.82 -9.46
N ALA A 208 19.70 -9.61 -9.41
CA ALA A 208 20.60 -9.97 -10.52
C ALA A 208 20.48 -11.45 -10.88
N GLY A 209 20.48 -11.74 -12.18
CA GLY A 209 20.35 -13.10 -12.72
C GLY A 209 18.91 -13.64 -12.85
N ILE A 210 17.88 -12.83 -12.56
CA ILE A 210 16.48 -13.25 -12.77
C ILE A 210 16.06 -13.22 -14.24
N ALA A 211 16.44 -12.17 -14.97
CA ALA A 211 16.19 -12.03 -16.40
C ALA A 211 17.20 -11.09 -17.06
N GLU A 212 17.44 -11.32 -18.34
CA GLU A 212 18.20 -10.41 -19.21
C GLU A 212 17.29 -9.26 -19.72
N PRO A 213 17.86 -8.09 -20.05
CA PRO A 213 17.07 -6.94 -20.52
C PRO A 213 16.19 -7.21 -21.74
N GLU A 214 16.63 -8.08 -22.65
CA GLU A 214 15.94 -8.45 -23.89
C GLU A 214 14.67 -9.28 -23.63
N GLU A 215 14.57 -9.92 -22.46
CA GLU A 215 13.38 -10.69 -22.07
C GLU A 215 12.22 -9.78 -21.64
N ILE A 216 12.51 -8.52 -21.32
CA ILE A 216 11.54 -7.53 -20.87
C ILE A 216 11.17 -6.62 -22.04
N PRO A 217 9.87 -6.42 -22.34
CA PRO A 217 9.42 -5.50 -23.39
C PRO A 217 10.07 -4.12 -23.30
N GLU A 218 10.52 -3.59 -24.43
CA GLU A 218 11.37 -2.38 -24.54
C GLU A 218 10.82 -1.12 -23.87
N HIS A 219 9.50 -1.00 -23.74
CA HIS A 219 8.87 0.15 -23.10
C HIS A 219 9.04 0.18 -21.57
N PHE A 220 9.43 -0.94 -20.95
CA PHE A 220 9.66 -0.99 -19.50
C PHE A 220 11.11 -0.75 -19.14
N GLY A 221 11.29 -0.01 -18.05
CA GLY A 221 12.58 0.14 -17.40
C GLY A 221 12.89 -1.06 -16.52
N ILE A 222 14.17 -1.23 -16.21
CA ILE A 222 14.70 -2.39 -15.50
C ILE A 222 15.66 -1.92 -14.42
N TRP A 223 15.30 -2.22 -13.18
CA TRP A 223 16.19 -2.09 -12.03
C TRP A 223 16.61 -3.47 -11.54
N VAL A 224 17.91 -3.64 -11.32
CA VAL A 224 18.47 -4.88 -10.82
C VAL A 224 19.14 -4.68 -9.48
N LEU A 225 18.81 -5.55 -8.52
CA LEU A 225 19.51 -5.60 -7.24
C LEU A 225 20.76 -6.47 -7.37
N HIS A 226 21.94 -5.87 -7.24
CA HIS A 226 23.21 -6.57 -7.12
C HIS A 226 23.54 -6.84 -5.65
N GLY A 227 23.90 -8.10 -5.34
CA GLY A 227 24.15 -8.55 -3.97
C GLY A 227 22.88 -9.00 -3.24
N GLY A 228 22.97 -9.10 -1.90
CA GLY A 228 21.84 -9.53 -1.06
C GLY A 228 20.87 -8.40 -0.70
N LEU A 229 19.69 -8.75 -0.19
CA LEU A 229 18.66 -7.78 0.24
C LEU A 229 19.18 -6.79 1.30
N ASP A 230 20.14 -7.19 2.13
CA ASP A 230 20.63 -6.37 3.23
C ASP A 230 21.65 -5.32 2.75
N ALA A 231 22.75 -5.74 2.10
CA ALA A 231 23.86 -4.87 1.69
C ALA A 231 23.94 -4.57 0.18
N GLY A 232 23.03 -5.11 -0.63
CA GLY A 232 23.02 -4.92 -2.07
C GLY A 232 22.64 -3.49 -2.49
N HIS A 233 22.93 -3.16 -3.75
CA HIS A 233 22.60 -1.89 -4.38
C HIS A 233 21.80 -2.12 -5.66
N PHE A 234 20.99 -1.14 -6.05
CA PHE A 234 20.24 -1.20 -7.29
C PHE A 234 21.00 -0.53 -8.43
N GLU A 235 21.03 -1.18 -9.58
CA GLU A 235 21.54 -0.66 -10.85
C GLU A 235 20.36 -0.48 -11.81
N LEU A 236 20.32 0.66 -12.52
CA LEU A 236 19.38 0.87 -13.61
C LEU A 236 19.99 0.30 -14.89
N LEU A 237 19.56 -0.91 -15.29
CA LEU A 237 20.06 -1.53 -16.51
C LEU A 237 19.46 -0.89 -17.77
N ARG A 238 18.19 -0.49 -17.70
CA ARG A 238 17.50 0.14 -18.83
C ARG A 238 16.49 1.18 -18.34
N PRO A 239 16.50 2.42 -18.82
CA PRO A 239 15.46 3.39 -18.52
C PRO A 239 14.11 2.95 -19.11
N ALA A 240 13.01 3.32 -18.46
CA ALA A 240 11.68 3.12 -19.04
C ALA A 240 11.44 4.11 -20.19
N ARG A 241 10.56 3.74 -21.13
CA ARG A 241 10.09 4.69 -22.13
C ARG A 241 9.12 5.67 -21.47
N HIS A 242 9.49 6.95 -21.48
CA HIS A 242 8.63 8.01 -20.98
C HIS A 242 7.41 8.22 -21.88
N THR A 243 6.22 8.16 -21.31
CA THR A 243 4.95 8.49 -21.97
C THR A 243 4.17 9.46 -21.09
N PRO A 244 3.91 10.71 -21.53
CA PRO A 244 3.20 11.68 -20.69
C PRO A 244 1.86 11.14 -20.17
N CYS A 245 1.61 11.29 -18.87
CA CYS A 245 0.41 10.77 -18.21
C CYS A 245 -0.18 11.86 -17.31
N THR A 246 -1.46 12.18 -17.53
CA THR A 246 -2.22 13.04 -16.62
C THR A 246 -3.04 12.18 -15.69
N LEU A 247 -2.76 12.23 -14.39
CA LEU A 247 -3.52 11.45 -13.41
C LEU A 247 -4.98 11.93 -13.34
N PRO A 248 -5.97 11.04 -13.54
CA PRO A 248 -7.37 11.40 -13.43
C PRO A 248 -7.77 11.64 -11.97
N PHE A 249 -8.84 12.39 -11.77
CA PHE A 249 -9.31 12.77 -10.43
C PHE A 249 -9.56 11.57 -9.49
N ALA A 250 -10.02 10.45 -10.04
CA ALA A 250 -10.22 9.22 -9.25
C ALA A 250 -8.90 8.68 -8.65
N VAL A 251 -7.77 8.82 -9.37
CA VAL A 251 -6.44 8.43 -8.87
C VAL A 251 -5.99 9.41 -7.79
N TRP A 252 -6.19 10.72 -8.00
CA TRP A 252 -5.93 11.73 -6.95
C TRP A 252 -6.66 11.43 -5.64
N LEU A 253 -7.96 11.12 -5.72
CA LEU A 253 -8.73 10.73 -4.54
C LEU A 253 -8.18 9.47 -3.87
N ALA A 254 -7.72 8.49 -4.64
CA ALA A 254 -7.10 7.28 -4.09
C ALA A 254 -5.79 7.61 -3.35
N LEU A 255 -4.94 8.46 -3.92
CA LEU A 255 -3.70 8.93 -3.29
C LEU A 255 -3.99 9.70 -1.99
N CYS A 256 -4.99 10.60 -1.98
CA CYS A 256 -5.38 11.37 -0.80
C CYS A 256 -5.90 10.48 0.35
N LYS A 257 -6.55 9.36 0.04
CA LYS A 257 -7.08 8.42 1.04
C LYS A 257 -6.02 7.45 1.57
N ALA A 258 -4.94 7.24 0.83
CA ALA A 258 -3.88 6.33 1.18
C ALA A 258 -2.77 7.02 1.98
N THR A 259 -2.20 6.33 2.96
CA THR A 259 -1.03 6.83 3.70
C THR A 259 0.24 6.48 2.91
N PRO A 260 1.05 7.48 2.48
CA PRO A 260 2.33 7.19 1.84
C PRO A 260 3.30 6.55 2.84
N LEU A 261 4.24 5.78 2.30
CA LEU A 261 5.38 5.27 3.06
C LEU A 261 6.20 6.44 3.60
N ARG A 262 6.80 6.22 4.77
CA ARG A 262 7.70 7.18 5.43
C ARG A 262 9.07 6.55 5.61
N SER A 263 10.11 7.36 5.45
CA SER A 263 11.46 6.94 5.78
C SER A 263 11.59 6.67 7.28
N ASP A 264 12.61 5.92 7.69
CA ASP A 264 12.85 5.68 9.12
C ASP A 264 13.29 6.96 9.85
N GLU A 265 13.94 7.89 9.15
CA GLU A 265 14.28 9.23 9.67
C GLU A 265 13.03 10.06 9.96
N ASP A 266 12.04 10.06 9.05
CA ASP A 266 10.75 10.73 9.26
C ASP A 266 9.99 10.16 10.46
N LYS A 267 10.09 8.84 10.69
CA LYS A 267 9.46 8.19 11.86
C LYS A 267 10.13 8.62 13.17
N ALA A 268 11.45 8.80 13.17
CA ALA A 268 12.19 9.28 14.33
C ALA A 268 11.81 10.73 14.69
N GLN A 269 11.58 11.59 13.69
CA GLN A 269 11.19 12.98 13.92
C GLN A 269 9.78 13.12 14.51
N VAL A 270 8.85 12.21 14.19
CA VAL A 270 7.52 12.15 14.83
C VAL A 270 7.61 11.80 16.32
N GLN A 271 8.60 11.00 16.74
CA GLN A 271 8.79 10.62 18.14
C GLN A 271 9.28 11.76 19.04
N LEU A 272 9.87 12.82 18.46
CA LEU A 272 10.36 13.98 19.22
C LEU A 272 9.24 14.92 19.72
N GLY A 273 7.99 14.73 19.27
CA GLY A 273 6.84 15.54 19.67
C GLY A 273 6.25 15.23 21.05
N ASP A 274 6.74 14.22 21.77
CA ASP A 274 6.14 13.73 23.03
C ASP A 274 7.03 13.91 24.27
N ALA A 275 8.17 14.59 24.14
CA ALA A 275 9.02 14.95 25.29
C ALA A 275 8.60 16.30 25.88
N GLY A 276 7.33 16.41 26.28
CA GLY A 276 6.88 17.48 27.17
C GLY A 276 7.51 17.29 28.54
N THR A 277 8.70 17.87 28.74
CA THR A 277 9.31 17.96 30.07
C THR A 277 8.38 18.80 30.96
N PRO A 278 7.77 18.25 32.02
CA PRO A 278 7.00 19.09 32.94
C PRO A 278 7.96 20.08 33.60
N PRO A 279 7.57 21.36 33.76
CA PRO A 279 8.43 22.35 34.38
C PRO A 279 8.76 21.91 35.82
N PRO A 280 10.02 22.10 36.29
CA PRO A 280 10.37 21.77 37.66
C PRO A 280 9.52 22.64 38.60
N GLY A 281 8.69 21.99 39.40
CA GLY A 281 7.88 22.62 40.42
C GLY A 281 8.78 23.38 41.40
N THR A 282 8.52 24.68 41.51
CA THR A 282 9.09 25.54 42.54
C THR A 282 8.64 25.04 43.90
N GLN A 283 9.58 24.50 44.68
CA GLN A 283 9.39 24.29 46.11
C GLN A 283 9.51 25.63 46.86
N ALA A 284 8.58 25.80 47.81
CA ALA A 284 8.71 26.47 49.11
C ALA A 284 8.66 28.02 49.16
N PRO A 285 8.25 28.61 50.31
CA PRO A 285 8.00 28.01 51.63
C PRO A 285 6.53 27.84 52.04
#